data_AF-A0A2M7P3R1-F1
#
_entry.id   AF-A0A2M7P3R1-F1
#
_cell.length_a   1.000
_cell.length_b   1.000
_cell.length_c   1.000
_cell.angle_alpha   90.00
_cell.angle_beta   90.00
_cell.angle_gamma   90.00
#
_symmetry.space_group_name_H-M   'P 1'
#
loop_
_entity.id
_entity.type
_entity.pdbx_description
1 polymer ?
#
loop_
_entity_poly.entity_id
_entity_poly.type
_entity_poly.pdbx_seq_one_letter_code
_entity_poly.pdbx_strand_id
1 'polypeptide(L)'
;MKDQEKPAISLNGWIEKLKGHDLPVFGRTVQGIMNVSDKLDSSFSELAKVILQDASMTVRVLKLANAVHYNPHGYAISTISRSIALMGFEQVRNLSLTVALVDAMVKGANRERLNLELARSIHAATQARNFARQTAEDGQ
;
A
#
# COMPACT_ATOMS: atom_id res chain seq x y z
N MET A 1 21.31 26.49 -40.25
CA MET A 1 20.67 26.23 -38.95
C MET A 1 20.52 24.73 -38.79
N LYS A 2 21.22 24.10 -37.85
CA LYS A 2 21.03 22.69 -37.49
C LYS A 2 20.18 22.66 -36.23
N ASP A 3 18.96 22.14 -36.35
CA ASP A 3 18.07 21.87 -35.23
C ASP A 3 18.76 20.84 -34.31
N GLN A 4 19.15 21.29 -33.12
CA GLN A 4 19.63 20.41 -32.06
C GLN A 4 18.41 19.75 -31.40
N GLU A 5 18.09 18.53 -31.82
CA GLU A 5 17.19 17.64 -31.07
C GLU A 5 17.77 17.44 -29.67
N LYS A 6 17.04 17.90 -28.64
CA LYS A 6 17.34 17.61 -27.24
C LYS A 6 17.35 16.09 -27.05
N PRO A 7 18.44 15.49 -26.56
CA PRO A 7 18.49 14.04 -26.39
C PRO A 7 17.44 13.61 -25.37
N ALA A 8 16.63 12.61 -25.72
CA ALA A 8 15.72 11.96 -24.80
C ALA A 8 16.52 11.41 -23.60
N ILE A 9 16.08 11.72 -22.38
CA ILE A 9 16.74 11.28 -21.14
C ILE A 9 16.86 9.75 -21.17
N SER A 10 18.07 9.24 -21.01
CA SER A 10 18.34 7.79 -20.93
C SER A 10 17.74 7.19 -19.65
N LEU A 11 17.56 5.87 -19.59
CA LEU A 11 17.06 5.18 -18.38
C LEU A 11 17.87 5.56 -17.13
N ASN A 12 19.19 5.56 -17.25
CA ASN A 12 20.09 5.96 -16.17
C ASN A 12 19.91 7.44 -15.80
N GLY A 13 19.66 8.31 -16.78
CA GLY A 13 19.30 9.71 -16.52
C GLY A 13 17.97 9.87 -15.78
N TRP A 14 16.98 9.02 -16.07
CA TRP A 14 15.73 8.98 -15.30
C TRP A 14 15.93 8.43 -13.89
N ILE A 15 16.78 7.41 -13.71
CA ILE A 15 17.12 6.85 -12.40
C ILE A 15 17.79 7.93 -11.54
N GLU A 16 18.79 8.64 -12.05
CA GLU A 16 19.45 9.72 -11.32
C GLU A 16 18.51 10.88 -11.00
N LYS A 17 17.66 11.26 -11.96
CA LYS A 17 16.65 12.30 -11.74
C LYS A 17 15.63 11.90 -10.66
N LEU A 18 15.19 10.64 -10.66
CA LEU A 18 14.24 10.13 -9.65
C LEU A 18 14.88 9.99 -8.28
N LYS A 19 16.16 9.59 -8.20
CA LYS A 19 16.92 9.59 -6.94
C LYS A 19 17.06 10.98 -6.32
N GLY A 20 17.18 12.02 -7.16
CA GLY A 20 17.32 13.42 -6.73
C GLY A 20 16.02 14.10 -6.31
N HIS A 21 14.86 13.45 -6.49
CA HIS A 21 13.60 13.92 -5.95
C HIS A 21 13.25 13.09 -4.72
N ASP A 22 13.04 13.76 -3.59
CA ASP A 22 12.43 13.12 -2.42
C ASP A 22 11.06 12.58 -2.85
N LEU A 23 10.93 11.25 -2.87
CA LEU A 23 9.61 10.64 -2.84
C LEU A 23 8.89 11.29 -1.64
N PRO A 24 7.69 11.88 -1.82
CA PRO A 24 7.03 12.63 -0.76
C PRO A 24 7.03 11.77 0.49
N VAL A 25 7.77 12.27 1.49
CA VAL A 25 8.20 11.53 2.67
C VAL A 25 7.06 10.68 3.20
N PHE A 26 7.34 9.38 3.29
CA PHE A 26 6.59 8.41 4.05
C PHE A 26 6.42 8.97 5.47
N GLY A 27 5.26 9.53 5.78
CA GLY A 27 4.98 10.13 7.09
C GLY A 27 5.25 9.13 8.23
N ARG A 28 5.29 9.62 9.49
CA ARG A 28 5.62 8.80 10.68
C ARG A 28 4.90 7.44 10.71
N THR A 29 3.62 7.40 10.30
CA THR A 29 2.84 6.16 10.20
C THR A 29 3.41 5.17 9.18
N VAL A 30 3.77 5.63 7.98
CA VAL A 30 4.35 4.78 6.93
C VAL A 30 5.71 4.23 7.38
N GLN A 31 6.58 5.08 7.95
CA GLN A 31 7.88 4.64 8.46
C GLN A 31 7.71 3.64 9.61
N GLY A 32 6.74 3.86 10.49
CA GLY A 32 6.38 2.91 11.54
C GLY A 32 5.97 1.55 10.96
N ILE A 33 5.14 1.54 9.91
CA ILE A 33 4.73 0.29 9.25
C ILE A 33 5.92 -0.37 8.55
N MET A 34 6.77 0.37 7.84
CA MET A 34 7.97 -0.18 7.18
C MET A 34 8.94 -0.80 8.19
N ASN A 35 9.16 -0.14 9.33
CA ASN A 35 10.02 -0.66 10.40
C ASN A 35 9.48 -1.93 11.06
N VAL A 36 8.15 -2.05 11.16
CA VAL A 36 7.47 -3.29 11.58
C VAL A 36 7.53 -4.32 10.45
N SER A 37 7.53 -3.88 9.20
CA SER A 37 7.46 -4.71 8.01
C SER A 37 8.76 -5.44 7.66
N ASP A 38 9.91 -4.88 8.02
CA ASP A 38 11.25 -5.43 7.73
C ASP A 38 11.72 -6.45 8.78
N LYS A 39 10.97 -6.61 9.89
CA LYS A 39 11.28 -7.59 10.93
C LYS A 39 10.46 -8.85 10.69
N LEU A 40 11.13 -9.96 10.43
CA LEU A 40 10.52 -11.30 10.29
C LEU A 40 9.69 -11.73 11.52
N ASP A 41 9.91 -11.11 12.68
CA ASP A 41 9.29 -11.44 13.97
C ASP A 41 8.50 -10.26 14.58
N SER A 42 8.08 -9.30 13.75
CA SER A 42 7.28 -8.16 14.22
C SER A 42 5.99 -8.62 14.90
N SER A 43 5.73 -8.10 16.11
CA SER A 43 4.58 -8.57 16.89
C SER A 43 3.28 -7.94 16.39
N PHE A 44 2.18 -8.70 16.45
CA PHE A 44 0.82 -8.22 16.22
C PHE A 44 0.50 -6.92 16.97
N SER A 45 1.04 -6.78 18.18
CA SER A 45 0.86 -5.61 19.04
C SER A 45 1.54 -4.35 18.48
N GLU A 46 2.72 -4.48 17.88
CA GLU A 46 3.45 -3.35 17.30
C GLU A 46 2.73 -2.80 16.07
N LEU A 47 2.30 -3.66 15.15
CA LEU A 47 1.51 -3.23 14.00
C LEU A 47 0.21 -2.54 14.44
N ALA A 48 -0.50 -3.14 15.40
CA ALA A 48 -1.72 -2.55 15.94
C ALA A 48 -1.47 -1.17 16.56
N LYS A 49 -0.38 -0.99 17.33
CA LYS A 49 0.01 0.30 17.90
C LYS A 49 0.29 1.35 16.83
N VAL A 50 1.03 1.00 15.78
CA VAL A 50 1.35 1.94 14.70
C VAL A 50 0.07 2.39 13.98
N ILE A 51 -0.85 1.45 13.69
CA ILE A 51 -2.12 1.78 13.04
C ILE A 51 -2.97 2.68 13.94
N LEU A 52 -3.07 2.36 15.24
CA LEU A 52 -3.89 3.11 16.21
C LEU A 52 -3.37 4.53 16.48
N GLN A 53 -2.08 4.81 16.22
CA GLN A 53 -1.53 6.16 16.30
C GLN A 53 -2.03 7.09 15.19
N ASP A 54 -2.64 6.54 14.14
CA ASP A 54 -3.21 7.28 13.01
C ASP A 54 -4.71 6.97 12.87
N ALA A 55 -5.55 7.92 13.26
CA ALA A 55 -7.00 7.77 13.22
C ALA A 55 -7.55 7.58 11.79
N SER A 56 -6.97 8.26 10.79
CA SER A 56 -7.38 8.12 9.38
C SER A 56 -7.10 6.70 8.90
N MET A 57 -5.92 6.19 9.21
CA MET A 57 -5.53 4.82 8.87
C MET A 57 -6.40 3.78 9.57
N THR A 58 -6.61 3.96 10.88
CA THR A 58 -7.47 3.07 11.70
C THR A 58 -8.85 2.91 11.08
N VAL A 59 -9.50 4.03 10.71
CA VAL A 59 -10.82 4.01 10.08
C VAL A 59 -10.79 3.27 8.74
N ARG A 60 -9.76 3.46 7.93
CA ARG A 60 -9.64 2.79 6.61
C ARG A 60 -9.41 1.29 6.74
N VAL A 61 -8.57 0.86 7.67
CA VAL A 61 -8.35 -0.57 7.96
C VAL A 61 -9.63 -1.21 8.45
N LEU A 62 -10.37 -0.58 9.38
CA LEU A 62 -11.65 -1.09 9.86
C LEU A 62 -12.70 -1.15 8.74
N LYS A 63 -12.78 -0.15 7.85
CA LYS A 63 -13.69 -0.18 6.70
C LYS A 63 -13.39 -1.36 5.77
N LEU A 64 -12.11 -1.62 5.50
CA LEU A 64 -11.66 -2.77 4.71
C LEU A 64 -11.99 -4.10 5.41
N ALA A 65 -11.72 -4.21 6.71
CA ALA A 65 -12.03 -5.42 7.48
C ALA A 65 -13.53 -5.75 7.49
N ASN A 66 -14.39 -4.73 7.43
CA ASN A 66 -15.85 -4.90 7.34
C ASN A 66 -16.36 -5.08 5.91
N ALA A 67 -15.51 -5.00 4.88
CA ALA A 67 -15.94 -5.21 3.50
C ALA A 67 -16.37 -6.68 3.30
N VAL A 68 -17.36 -6.91 2.42
CA VAL A 68 -17.95 -8.24 2.16
C VAL A 68 -16.90 -9.31 1.84
N HIS A 69 -15.81 -8.93 1.16
CA HIS A 69 -14.71 -9.85 0.85
C HIS A 69 -14.04 -10.47 2.09
N TYR A 70 -13.93 -9.72 3.18
CA TYR A 70 -13.31 -10.18 4.42
C TYR A 70 -14.34 -10.57 5.49
N ASN A 71 -15.51 -9.93 5.50
CA ASN A 71 -16.58 -10.15 6.46
C ASN A 71 -17.91 -10.45 5.76
N PRO A 72 -18.06 -11.62 5.11
CA PRO A 72 -19.26 -11.96 4.35
C PRO A 72 -20.51 -12.11 5.23
N HIS A 73 -20.33 -12.42 6.51
CA HIS A 73 -21.42 -12.58 7.48
C HIS A 73 -21.86 -11.26 8.14
N GLY A 74 -21.12 -10.16 7.92
CA GLY A 74 -21.52 -8.83 8.39
C GLY A 74 -21.38 -8.59 9.90
N TYR A 75 -20.61 -9.41 10.63
CA TYR A 75 -20.37 -9.16 12.06
C TYR A 75 -19.52 -7.90 12.25
N ALA A 76 -20.02 -6.90 12.98
CA ALA A 76 -19.30 -5.64 13.12
C ALA A 76 -17.89 -5.82 13.73
N ILE A 77 -16.89 -5.32 13.00
CA ILE A 77 -15.48 -5.29 13.43
C ILE A 77 -15.10 -3.86 13.78
N SER A 78 -14.76 -3.63 15.04
CA SER A 78 -14.46 -2.31 15.59
C SER A 78 -13.03 -2.18 16.15
N THR A 79 -12.24 -3.25 16.14
CA THR A 79 -10.88 -3.25 16.71
C THR A 79 -9.84 -3.77 15.72
N ILE A 80 -8.64 -3.17 15.75
CA ILE A 80 -7.52 -3.56 14.88
C ILE A 80 -7.07 -5.00 15.17
N SER A 81 -7.02 -5.40 16.43
CA SER A 81 -6.68 -6.78 16.79
C SER A 81 -7.65 -7.80 16.18
N ARG A 82 -8.95 -7.49 16.12
CA ARG A 82 -9.95 -8.36 15.48
C ARG A 82 -9.83 -8.34 13.95
N SER A 83 -9.52 -7.19 13.34
CA SER A 83 -9.22 -7.11 11.91
C SER A 83 -8.02 -7.97 11.53
N ILE A 84 -6.95 -7.93 12.33
CA ILE A 84 -5.76 -8.75 12.16
C ILE A 84 -6.08 -10.24 12.30
N ALA A 85 -6.86 -10.62 13.32
CA ALA A 85 -7.25 -12.02 13.53
C ALA A 85 -8.10 -12.57 12.37
N LEU A 86 -8.96 -11.74 11.77
CA LEU A 86 -9.79 -12.14 10.63
C LEU A 86 -9.00 -12.22 9.31
N MET A 87 -8.19 -11.20 9.01
CA MET A 87 -7.58 -11.02 7.70
C MET A 87 -6.17 -11.60 7.59
N GLY A 88 -5.52 -11.83 8.73
CA GLY A 88 -4.09 -12.17 8.83
C GLY A 88 -3.20 -10.94 8.94
N PHE A 89 -2.05 -11.12 9.61
CA PHE A 89 -1.04 -10.07 9.84
C PHE A 89 -0.56 -9.42 8.55
N GLU A 90 -0.12 -10.25 7.60
CA GLU A 90 0.48 -9.80 6.34
C GLU A 90 -0.49 -8.94 5.53
N GLN A 91 -1.78 -9.29 5.55
CA GLN A 91 -2.79 -8.56 4.79
C GLN A 91 -3.07 -7.20 5.39
N VAL A 92 -3.16 -7.10 6.72
CA VAL A 92 -3.31 -5.82 7.41
C VAL A 92 -2.07 -4.95 7.21
N ARG A 93 -0.86 -5.53 7.27
CA ARG A 93 0.41 -4.85 6.98
C ARG A 93 0.41 -4.26 5.56
N ASN A 94 0.13 -5.08 4.55
CA ASN A 94 0.13 -4.67 3.14
C ASN A 94 -0.93 -3.60 2.85
N LEU A 95 -2.12 -3.70 3.45
CA LEU A 95 -3.15 -2.67 3.34
C LEU A 95 -2.74 -1.37 4.01
N SER A 96 -2.12 -1.44 5.18
CA SER A 96 -1.65 -0.26 5.90
C SER A 96 -0.58 0.47 5.09
N LEU A 97 0.37 -0.25 4.48
CA LEU A 97 1.35 0.32 3.54
C LEU A 97 0.67 0.99 2.34
N THR A 98 -0.31 0.32 1.73
CA THR A 98 -1.05 0.85 0.57
C THR A 98 -1.79 2.15 0.94
N VAL A 99 -2.51 2.17 2.07
CA VAL A 99 -3.21 3.36 2.56
C VAL A 99 -2.23 4.51 2.80
N ALA A 100 -1.09 4.21 3.40
CA ALA A 100 -0.09 5.19 3.75
C ALA A 100 0.58 5.79 2.49
N LEU A 101 0.85 4.96 1.48
CA LEU A 101 1.34 5.40 0.17
C LEU A 101 0.34 6.30 -0.54
N VAL A 102 -0.94 5.89 -0.60
CA VAL A 102 -2.02 6.68 -1.20
C VAL A 102 -2.12 8.05 -0.52
N ASP A 103 -2.08 8.10 0.80
CA ASP A 103 -2.15 9.36 1.56
C ASP A 103 -0.94 10.27 1.32
N ALA A 104 0.25 9.71 1.08
CA ALA A 104 1.43 10.50 0.70
C ALA A 104 1.30 11.11 -0.70
N MET A 105 0.72 10.37 -1.65
CA MET A 105 0.60 10.82 -3.04
C MET A 105 -0.55 11.83 -3.24
N VAL A 106 -1.65 11.70 -2.50
CA VAL A 106 -2.87 12.53 -2.65
C VAL A 106 -2.67 14.00 -2.28
N LYS A 107 -1.54 14.38 -1.67
CA LYS A 107 -1.21 15.77 -1.31
C LYS A 107 -0.77 16.66 -2.51
N GLY A 108 -0.69 16.13 -3.73
CA GLY A 108 -0.25 16.85 -4.93
C GLY A 108 -1.37 17.40 -5.84
N ALA A 109 -0.99 18.29 -6.77
CA ALA A 109 -1.90 19.05 -7.65
C ALA A 109 -2.69 18.24 -8.70
N ASN A 110 -2.60 16.90 -8.73
CA ASN A 110 -3.21 16.07 -9.77
C ASN A 110 -3.87 14.79 -9.21
N ARG A 111 -4.68 14.97 -8.16
CA ARG A 111 -5.35 13.90 -7.40
C ARG A 111 -6.19 12.96 -8.27
N GLU A 112 -6.85 13.46 -9.31
CA GLU A 112 -7.72 12.66 -10.17
C GLU A 112 -6.91 11.69 -11.06
N ARG A 113 -5.87 12.20 -11.72
CA ARG A 113 -4.95 11.37 -12.49
C ARG A 113 -4.24 10.35 -11.61
N LEU A 114 -3.83 10.76 -10.41
CA LEU A 114 -3.24 9.86 -9.42
C LEU A 114 -4.19 8.73 -9.01
N ASN A 115 -5.46 9.04 -8.72
CA ASN A 115 -6.45 8.02 -8.36
C ASN A 115 -6.66 7.01 -9.48
N LEU A 116 -6.70 7.48 -10.73
CA LEU A 116 -6.79 6.63 -11.93
C LEU A 116 -5.61 5.66 -12.04
N GLU A 117 -4.37 6.16 -11.89
CA GLU A 117 -3.19 5.30 -11.96
C GLU A 117 -3.10 4.33 -10.77
N LEU A 118 -3.42 4.78 -9.55
CA LEU A 118 -3.48 3.91 -8.38
C LEU A 118 -4.50 2.78 -8.54
N ALA A 119 -5.68 3.08 -9.07
CA ALA A 119 -6.71 2.08 -9.34
C ALA A 119 -6.20 1.02 -10.32
N ARG A 120 -5.50 1.43 -11.40
CA ARG A 120 -4.89 0.52 -12.37
C ARG A 120 -3.82 -0.36 -11.74
N SER A 121 -2.87 0.23 -10.99
CA SER A 121 -1.78 -0.51 -10.36
C SER A 121 -2.27 -1.51 -9.32
N ILE A 122 -3.22 -1.12 -8.45
CA ILE A 122 -3.79 -2.02 -7.43
C ILE A 122 -4.56 -3.16 -8.08
N HIS A 123 -5.33 -2.87 -9.14
CA HIS A 123 -6.05 -3.89 -9.88
C HIS A 123 -5.11 -4.91 -10.54
N ALA A 124 -4.06 -4.44 -11.22
CA ALA A 124 -3.02 -5.29 -11.80
C ALA A 124 -2.33 -6.16 -10.74
N ALA A 125 -1.95 -5.58 -9.59
CA ALA A 125 -1.34 -6.32 -8.49
C ALA A 125 -2.28 -7.38 -7.90
N THR A 126 -3.57 -7.07 -7.77
CA THR A 126 -4.58 -8.03 -7.29
C THR A 126 -4.75 -9.20 -8.27
N GLN A 127 -4.81 -8.91 -9.57
CA GLN A 127 -4.88 -9.96 -10.60
C GLN A 127 -3.64 -10.84 -10.60
N ALA A 128 -2.44 -10.24 -10.55
CA ALA A 128 -1.18 -10.98 -10.48
C ALA A 128 -1.14 -11.92 -9.27
N ARG A 129 -1.58 -11.45 -8.10
CA ARG A 129 -1.68 -12.28 -6.89
C ARG A 129 -2.65 -13.46 -7.07
N ASN A 130 -3.80 -13.23 -7.70
CA ASN A 130 -4.78 -14.29 -7.92
C ASN A 130 -4.26 -15.36 -8.88
N PHE A 131 -3.56 -14.97 -9.96
CA PHE A 131 -2.92 -15.93 -10.87
C PHE A 131 -1.78 -16.71 -10.20
N ALA A 132 -0.97 -16.04 -9.38
CA ALA A 132 0.08 -16.71 -8.61
C ALA A 132 -0.50 -17.76 -7.64
N ARG A 133 -1.69 -17.51 -7.07
CA ARG A 133 -2.35 -18.48 -6.21
C ARG A 133 -2.90 -19.68 -6.98
N GLN A 134 -3.55 -19.45 -8.12
CA GLN A 134 -4.07 -20.54 -8.98
C GLN A 134 -2.95 -21.45 -9.49
N THR A 135 -1.85 -20.87 -9.96
CA THR A 135 -0.69 -21.67 -10.44
C THR A 135 0.02 -22.44 -9.34
N ALA A 136 -0.05 -22.00 -8.08
CA ALA A 136 0.45 -22.76 -6.93
C ALA A 136 -0.49 -23.92 -6.53
N GLU A 137 -1.79 -23.79 -6.81
CA GLU A 137 -2.81 -24.83 -6.55
C GLU A 137 -2.83 -25.90 -7.67
N ASP A 138 -2.57 -25.52 -8.93
CA ASP A 138 -2.55 -26.43 -10.10
C ASP A 138 -1.26 -27.29 -10.19
N GLY A 139 -0.25 -27.02 -9.36
CA GLY A 139 1.03 -27.74 -9.32
C GLY A 139 1.12 -28.87 -8.28
N GLN A 140 0.01 -29.25 -7.65
CA GLN A 140 -0.09 -30.33 -6.66
C GLN A 140 -0.83 -31.56 -7.20
#